data_AF-A0A8B3E4Y6-F1
#
_entry.id   AF-A0A8B3E4Y6-F1
#
_cell.length_a   1.000
_cell.length_b   1.000
_cell.length_c   1.000
_cell.angle_alpha   90.00
_cell.angle_beta   90.00
_cell.angle_gamma   90.00
#
_symmetry.space_group_name_H-M   'P 1'
#
loop_
_entity.id
_entity.type
_entity.pdbx_description
1 polymer ?
#
loop_
_entity_poly.entity_id
_entity_poly.type
_entity_poly.pdbx_seq_one_letter_code
_entity_poly.pdbx_strand_id
1 'polypeptide(L)'
;MSLEVLESVLLVVGTVAACIAAVPVVKSWIPTKLTKEERAILKLALSNPNFKGILEYNLEPESIVKSPYKHNETIGVSSEILELREKQLLQVLEGNFGQPAGSVWFQLTAKGYAAAKRLS
;
A
#
# COMPACT_ATOMS: atom_id res chain seq x y z
N MET A 1 42.72 -18.80 -22.42
CA MET A 1 42.08 -18.19 -21.23
C MET A 1 42.31 -19.13 -20.06
N SER A 2 42.94 -18.69 -18.97
CA SER A 2 43.18 -19.56 -17.81
C SER A 2 41.88 -19.73 -17.01
N LEU A 3 41.75 -20.87 -16.32
CA LEU A 3 40.62 -21.20 -15.44
C LEU A 3 40.31 -20.09 -14.43
N GLU A 4 41.34 -19.40 -13.94
CA GLU A 4 41.23 -18.30 -12.98
C GLU A 4 40.44 -17.10 -13.52
N VAL A 5 40.56 -16.82 -14.83
CA VAL A 5 39.80 -15.74 -15.49
C VAL A 5 38.32 -16.10 -15.56
N LEU A 6 37.99 -17.37 -15.82
CA LEU A 6 36.61 -17.84 -15.87
C LEU A 6 35.94 -17.82 -14.48
N GLU A 7 36.66 -18.27 -13.45
CA GLU A 7 36.20 -18.22 -12.05
C GLU A 7 35.96 -16.78 -11.59
N SER A 8 36.89 -15.87 -11.92
CA SER A 8 36.76 -14.44 -11.58
C SER A 8 35.51 -13.82 -12.24
N VAL A 9 35.26 -14.14 -13.51
CA VAL A 9 34.07 -13.65 -14.23
C VAL A 9 32.78 -14.19 -13.59
N LEU A 10 32.74 -15.49 -13.27
CA LEU A 10 31.58 -16.11 -12.60
C LEU A 10 31.31 -15.48 -11.23
N LEU A 11 32.35 -15.19 -10.45
CA LEU A 11 32.23 -14.59 -9.14
C LEU A 11 31.66 -13.16 -9.21
N VAL A 12 32.13 -12.36 -10.17
CA VAL A 12 31.60 -11.01 -10.43
C VAL A 12 30.12 -11.07 -10.83
N VAL A 13 29.75 -11.96 -11.76
CA VAL A 13 28.36 -12.12 -12.22
C VAL A 13 27.45 -12.59 -11.08
N GLY A 14 27.90 -13.57 -10.29
CA GLY A 14 27.16 -14.07 -9.12
C GLY A 14 26.94 -12.98 -8.07
N THR A 15 27.95 -12.15 -7.82
CA THR A 15 27.85 -11.03 -6.87
C THR A 15 26.85 -9.97 -7.36
N VAL A 16 26.89 -9.61 -8.65
CA VAL A 16 25.93 -8.65 -9.23
C VAL A 16 24.51 -9.21 -9.18
N ALA A 17 24.32 -10.48 -9.51
CA ALA A 17 23.02 -11.14 -9.44
C ALA A 17 22.45 -11.16 -8.01
N ALA A 18 23.29 -11.45 -7.01
CA ALA A 18 22.91 -11.41 -5.60
C ALA A 18 22.50 -10.00 -5.15
N CYS A 19 23.25 -8.96 -5.55
CA CYS A 19 22.90 -7.58 -5.25
C CYS A 19 21.55 -7.19 -5.85
N ILE A 20 21.28 -7.54 -7.11
CA ILE A 20 20.00 -7.25 -7.78
C ILE A 20 18.85 -7.98 -7.06
N ALA A 21 19.05 -9.25 -6.70
CA ALA A 21 18.06 -10.03 -5.96
C ALA A 21 17.80 -9.48 -4.54
N ALA A 22 18.77 -8.82 -3.92
CA ALA A 22 18.64 -8.19 -2.61
C ALA A 22 17.90 -6.84 -2.65
N VAL A 23 17.88 -6.13 -3.78
CA VAL A 23 17.25 -4.79 -3.89
C VAL A 23 15.78 -4.78 -3.45
N PRO A 24 14.90 -5.70 -3.87
CA PRO A 24 13.51 -5.75 -3.40
C PRO A 24 13.40 -5.96 -1.89
N VAL A 25 14.28 -6.80 -1.33
CA VAL A 25 14.32 -7.10 0.10
C VAL A 25 14.71 -5.85 0.89
N VAL A 26 15.77 -5.15 0.47
CA VAL A 26 16.23 -3.90 1.12
C VAL A 26 15.16 -2.81 1.00
N LYS A 27 14.52 -2.68 -0.17
CA LYS A 27 13.41 -1.72 -0.36
C LYS A 27 12.23 -2.01 0.57
N SER A 28 11.98 -3.27 0.93
CA SER A 28 10.90 -3.65 1.87
C SER A 28 11.20 -3.23 3.32
N TRP A 29 12.48 -3.04 3.67
CA TRP A 29 12.89 -2.65 5.02
C TRP A 29 12.77 -1.15 5.28
N ILE A 30 12.81 -0.33 4.22
CA ILE A 30 12.68 1.11 4.33
C ILE A 30 11.23 1.45 4.72
N PRO A 31 10.99 2.06 5.89
CA PRO A 31 9.65 2.44 6.30
C PRO A 31 9.08 3.43 5.30
N THR A 32 7.87 3.16 4.82
CA THR A 32 7.18 4.07 3.90
C THR A 32 6.84 5.35 4.66
N LYS A 33 7.24 6.50 4.11
CA LYS A 33 6.95 7.81 4.70
C LYS A 33 5.45 8.10 4.57
N LEU A 34 4.78 8.26 5.71
CA LEU A 34 3.34 8.52 5.79
C LEU A 34 3.07 9.87 6.46
N THR A 35 2.16 10.65 5.86
CA THR A 35 1.59 11.87 6.46
C THR A 35 0.66 11.53 7.62
N LYS A 36 0.13 12.54 8.32
CA LYS A 36 -0.76 12.31 9.47
C LYS A 36 -2.11 11.77 9.00
N GLU A 37 -2.59 12.27 7.88
CA GLU A 37 -3.85 11.96 7.22
C GLU A 37 -3.81 10.52 6.67
N GLU A 38 -2.73 10.15 6.00
CA GLU A 38 -2.50 8.77 5.52
C GLU A 38 -2.49 7.76 6.67
N ARG A 39 -1.85 8.11 7.80
CA ARG A 39 -1.86 7.24 9.00
C ARG A 39 -3.26 7.09 9.57
N ALA A 40 -4.07 8.15 9.55
CA ALA A 40 -5.44 8.09 10.03
C ALA A 40 -6.29 7.15 9.16
N ILE A 41 -6.13 7.22 7.83
CA ILE A 41 -6.80 6.32 6.87
C ILE A 41 -6.38 4.86 7.11
N LEU A 42 -5.09 4.58 7.30
CA LEU A 42 -4.61 3.23 7.59
C LEU A 42 -5.12 2.68 8.93
N LYS A 43 -5.27 3.55 9.93
CA LYS A 43 -5.89 3.18 11.22
C LYS A 43 -7.38 2.89 11.07
N LEU A 44 -8.09 3.72 10.31
CA LEU A 44 -9.50 3.52 9.98
C LEU A 44 -9.72 2.16 9.29
N ALA A 45 -8.83 1.77 8.38
CA ALA A 45 -8.90 0.47 7.70
C ALA A 45 -8.83 -0.71 8.68
N LEU A 46 -8.15 -0.56 9.82
CA LEU A 46 -8.05 -1.61 10.85
C LEU A 46 -9.09 -1.48 11.97
N SER A 47 -9.84 -0.37 12.05
CA SER A 47 -10.80 -0.12 13.13
C SER A 47 -12.03 -1.03 13.09
N ASN A 48 -12.31 -1.64 11.93
CA ASN A 48 -13.44 -2.54 11.74
C ASN A 48 -13.01 -4.00 11.81
N PRO A 49 -13.43 -4.75 12.84
CA PRO A 49 -13.02 -6.13 13.02
C PRO A 49 -13.60 -7.09 11.96
N ASN A 50 -14.75 -6.74 11.36
CA ASN A 50 -15.44 -7.56 10.38
C ASN A 50 -14.89 -7.36 8.96
N PHE A 51 -14.40 -6.15 8.67
CA PHE A 51 -13.86 -5.76 7.37
C PHE A 51 -12.45 -5.20 7.51
N LYS A 52 -11.57 -5.98 8.15
CA LYS A 52 -10.19 -5.56 8.38
C LYS A 52 -9.51 -5.25 7.05
N GLY A 53 -8.84 -4.11 7.03
CA GLY A 53 -8.08 -3.62 5.89
C GLY A 53 -8.92 -3.24 4.67
N ILE A 54 -10.24 -3.12 4.80
CA ILE A 54 -11.11 -2.67 3.71
C ILE A 54 -11.55 -1.24 4.00
N LEU A 55 -11.55 -0.41 2.97
CA LEU A 55 -11.97 0.98 2.99
C LEU A 55 -12.96 1.22 1.86
N GLU A 56 -13.96 2.04 2.13
CA GLU A 56 -14.85 2.57 1.10
C GLU A 56 -14.49 4.04 0.86
N TYR A 57 -14.15 4.36 -0.39
CA TYR A 57 -13.88 5.71 -0.85
C TYR A 57 -15.07 6.20 -1.67
N ASN A 58 -15.77 7.20 -1.17
CA ASN A 58 -16.87 7.83 -1.87
C ASN A 58 -16.34 8.99 -2.72
N LEU A 59 -16.75 9.06 -3.99
CA LEU A 59 -16.30 10.07 -4.94
C LEU A 59 -17.17 11.33 -4.92
N GLU A 60 -18.49 11.17 -4.70
CA GLU A 60 -19.47 12.26 -4.76
C GLU A 60 -20.45 12.18 -3.58
N PRO A 61 -20.96 13.33 -3.07
CA PRO A 61 -20.62 14.71 -3.45
C PRO A 61 -19.30 15.21 -2.84
N GLU A 62 -18.76 14.49 -1.87
CA GLU A 62 -17.48 14.80 -1.21
C GLU A 62 -16.59 13.56 -1.20
N SER A 63 -15.30 13.77 -1.49
CA SER A 63 -14.26 12.76 -1.41
C SER A 63 -14.04 12.36 0.05
N ILE A 64 -14.67 11.27 0.47
CA ILE A 64 -14.57 10.77 1.84
C ILE A 64 -14.16 9.30 1.87
N VAL A 65 -13.37 8.95 2.88
CA VAL A 65 -13.01 7.57 3.20
C VAL A 65 -13.73 7.17 4.46
N LYS A 66 -14.34 5.99 4.44
CA LYS A 66 -15.05 5.42 5.58
C LYS A 66 -14.77 3.94 5.69
N SER A 67 -14.99 3.41 6.89
CA SER A 67 -14.97 1.97 7.09
C SER A 67 -16.26 1.34 6.56
N PRO A 68 -16.21 0.16 5.93
CA PRO A 68 -17.40 -0.51 5.41
C PRO A 68 -18.51 -0.63 6.44
N TYR A 69 -19.71 -0.18 6.07
CA TYR A 69 -20.94 -0.27 6.89
C TYR A 69 -20.86 0.44 8.25
N LYS A 70 -19.83 1.28 8.48
CA LYS A 70 -19.69 2.16 9.63
C LYS A 70 -19.65 3.60 9.15
N HIS A 71 -20.83 4.24 9.12
CA HIS A 71 -20.96 5.62 8.66
C HIS A 71 -20.50 6.68 9.67
N ASN A 72 -20.15 6.27 10.90
CA ASN A 72 -19.81 7.20 11.98
C ASN A 72 -18.34 7.64 11.99
N GLU A 73 -17.46 6.95 11.26
CA GLU A 73 -16.04 7.30 11.15
C GLU A 73 -15.71 7.61 9.68
N THR A 74 -15.81 8.90 9.33
CA THR A 74 -15.47 9.42 8.00
C THR A 74 -14.22 10.30 8.07
N ILE A 75 -13.39 10.23 7.04
CA ILE A 75 -12.22 11.09 6.85
C ILE A 75 -12.38 11.78 5.49
N GLY A 76 -12.44 13.11 5.47
CA GLY A 76 -12.35 13.88 4.23
C GLY A 76 -10.95 13.73 3.64
N VAL A 77 -10.88 13.45 2.34
CA VAL A 77 -9.61 13.22 1.62
C VAL A 77 -9.54 14.05 0.34
N SER A 78 -8.33 14.46 -0.02
CA SER A 78 -8.04 15.20 -1.24
C SER A 78 -7.18 14.38 -2.20
N SER A 79 -5.97 14.01 -1.78
CA SER A 79 -5.00 13.24 -2.58
C SER A 79 -4.53 11.95 -1.91
N GLU A 80 -4.84 11.75 -0.63
CA GLU A 80 -4.23 10.74 0.22
C GLU A 80 -4.50 9.31 -0.26
N ILE A 81 -5.68 9.06 -0.83
CA ILE A 81 -6.01 7.74 -1.40
C ILE A 81 -5.14 7.42 -2.63
N LEU A 82 -4.84 8.44 -3.46
CA LEU A 82 -3.96 8.27 -4.61
C LEU A 82 -2.52 8.03 -4.14
N GLU A 83 -2.05 8.81 -3.16
CA GLU A 83 -0.71 8.65 -2.59
C GLU A 83 -0.51 7.28 -1.93
N LEU A 84 -1.50 6.80 -1.16
CA LEU A 84 -1.48 5.46 -0.56
C LEU A 84 -1.45 4.35 -1.62
N ARG A 85 -2.10 4.57 -2.77
CA ARG A 85 -2.06 3.65 -3.92
C ARG A 85 -0.70 3.67 -4.61
N GLU A 86 -0.12 4.84 -4.87
CA GLU A 86 1.22 4.99 -5.44
C GLU A 86 2.30 4.35 -4.54
N LYS A 87 2.12 4.48 -3.22
CA LYS A 87 2.95 3.81 -2.20
C LYS A 87 2.72 2.28 -2.13
N GLN A 88 1.80 1.75 -2.92
CA GLN A 88 1.39 0.34 -2.98
C GLN A 88 0.85 -0.19 -1.65
N LEU A 89 0.23 0.67 -0.85
CA LEU A 89 -0.39 0.31 0.43
C LEU A 89 -1.86 -0.08 0.26
N LEU A 90 -2.50 0.42 -0.80
CA LEU A 90 -3.87 0.10 -1.18
C LEU A 90 -3.93 -0.55 -2.57
N GLN A 91 -4.85 -1.49 -2.73
CA GLN A 91 -5.27 -2.07 -4.00
C GLN A 91 -6.78 -1.85 -4.17
N VAL A 92 -7.23 -1.67 -5.41
CA VAL A 92 -8.65 -1.57 -5.73
C VAL A 92 -9.25 -2.98 -5.67
N LEU A 93 -10.32 -3.15 -4.91
CA LEU A 93 -11.14 -4.36 -4.90
C LEU A 93 -12.20 -4.27 -6.00
N GLU A 94 -13.00 -3.21 -5.91
CA GLU A 94 -14.17 -3.00 -6.76
C GLU A 94 -14.41 -1.50 -6.89
N GLY A 95 -14.96 -1.06 -8.01
CA GLY A 95 -15.30 0.34 -8.23
C GLY A 95 -16.63 0.43 -8.95
N ASN A 96 -17.58 1.14 -8.35
CA ASN A 96 -18.77 1.61 -9.03
C ASN A 96 -18.58 3.09 -9.38
N PHE A 97 -18.53 3.39 -10.67
CA PHE A 97 -18.35 4.75 -11.17
C PHE A 97 -19.66 5.35 -11.72
N GLY A 98 -20.80 4.71 -11.42
CA GLY A 98 -22.13 5.14 -11.85
C GLY A 98 -22.86 6.04 -10.83
N GLN A 99 -23.90 6.73 -11.31
CA GLN A 99 -24.83 7.51 -10.48
C GLN A 99 -25.69 6.60 -9.59
N PRO A 100 -26.09 7.03 -8.37
CA PRO A 100 -26.09 8.42 -7.89
C PRO A 100 -24.87 8.85 -7.07
N ALA A 101 -23.95 7.94 -6.73
CA ALA A 101 -22.69 8.26 -6.06
C ALA A 101 -21.66 7.18 -6.40
N GLY A 102 -20.58 7.58 -7.08
CA GLY A 102 -19.48 6.68 -7.37
C GLY A 102 -18.76 6.29 -6.08
N SER A 103 -18.49 5.00 -5.89
CA SER A 103 -17.73 4.49 -4.75
C SER A 103 -16.67 3.50 -5.21
N VAL A 104 -15.47 3.62 -4.66
CA VAL A 104 -14.37 2.69 -4.89
C VAL A 104 -14.00 2.00 -3.58
N TRP A 105 -13.97 0.68 -3.62
CA TRP A 105 -13.59 -0.17 -2.50
C TRP A 105 -12.11 -0.49 -2.62
N PHE A 106 -11.38 -0.22 -1.55
CA PHE A 106 -9.95 -0.48 -1.44
C PHE A 106 -9.67 -1.55 -0.39
N GLN A 107 -8.61 -2.31 -0.62
CA GLN A 107 -8.04 -3.25 0.34
C GLN A 107 -6.59 -2.88 0.64
N LEU A 108 -6.17 -3.03 1.88
CA LEU A 108 -4.77 -2.98 2.24
C LEU A 108 -4.01 -4.13 1.58
N THR A 109 -2.89 -3.81 0.94
CA THR A 109 -1.92 -4.81 0.48
C THR A 109 -1.20 -5.41 1.69
N ALA A 110 -0.41 -6.48 1.50
CA ALA A 110 0.44 -7.01 2.56
C ALA A 110 1.38 -5.93 3.16
N LYS A 111 1.88 -5.02 2.31
CA LYS A 111 2.69 -3.86 2.72
C LYS A 111 1.86 -2.84 3.52
N GLY A 112 0.64 -2.55 3.06
CA GLY A 112 -0.32 -1.69 3.77
C GLY A 112 -0.66 -2.21 5.16
N TYR A 113 -0.92 -3.50 5.29
CA TYR A 113 -1.16 -4.17 6.58
C TYR A 113 0.03 -4.08 7.52
N ALA A 114 1.24 -4.34 7.02
CA ALA A 114 2.46 -4.24 7.82
C ALA A 114 2.68 -2.79 8.29
N ALA A 115 2.44 -1.79 7.42
CA ALA A 115 2.52 -0.38 7.78
C ALA A 115 1.48 -0.01 8.83
N ALA A 116 0.22 -0.41 8.66
CA ALA A 116 -0.87 -0.11 9.57
C ALA A 116 -0.67 -0.75 10.96
N LYS A 117 -0.18 -2.00 11.03
CA LYS A 117 0.16 -2.66 12.30
C LYS A 117 1.31 -1.99 13.07
N ARG A 118 2.21 -1.28 12.40
CA ARG A 118 3.27 -0.49 13.07
C ARG A 118 2.74 0.81 13.68
N LEU A 119 1.52 1.20 13.34
CA LEU A 119 0.88 2.45 13.80
C LEU A 119 -0.14 2.21 14.94
N SER A 120 -0.57 0.97 15.14
CA SER A 120 -1.43 0.51 16.25
C SER A 120 -0.60 0.25 17.50
#